data_AF-A0A533Z8A3-F1
#
_entry.id   AF-A0A533Z8A3-F1
#
_cell.length_a   1.000
_cell.length_b   1.000
_cell.length_c   1.000
_cell.angle_alpha   90.00
_cell.angle_beta   90.00
_cell.angle_gamma   90.00
#
_symmetry.space_group_name_H-M   'P 1'
#
loop_
_entity.id
_entity.type
_entity.pdbx_description
1 polymer ?
#
loop_
_entity_poly.entity_id
_entity_poly.type
_entity_poly.pdbx_seq_one_letter_code
_entity_poly.pdbx_strand_id
1 'polypeptide(L)'
;MRKLEHSESGFSLVESLVAMALLSINMMGLLSMFIVAQEGIASGARGLNMTALVESKLERLRAVPYAMLLQPAVKENQTIGPALKDDGMDGDKVAGDGEYSAREIINGVVMTWSVRPDGGVLSQSRSSSITVSAEWADPRGKGNRTVRLFLRRASPVYRGGTSL
;
A
#
# COMPACT_ATOMS: atom_id res chain seq x y z
N MET A 1 -58.16 6.67 -43.53
CA MET A 1 -58.03 6.79 -42.06
C MET A 1 -57.56 5.44 -41.52
N ARG A 2 -56.36 5.39 -40.93
CA ARG A 2 -55.70 4.17 -40.43
C ARG A 2 -56.14 4.00 -38.97
N LYS A 3 -56.92 2.97 -38.64
CA LYS A 3 -57.25 2.63 -37.25
C LYS A 3 -55.97 2.14 -36.57
N LEU A 4 -55.50 2.90 -35.59
CA LEU A 4 -54.53 2.43 -34.60
C LEU A 4 -55.33 1.55 -33.64
N GLU A 5 -55.25 0.24 -33.82
CA GLU A 5 -55.79 -0.72 -32.85
C GLU A 5 -54.89 -0.67 -31.61
N HIS A 6 -55.35 0.07 -30.59
CA HIS A 6 -54.76 -0.01 -29.25
C HIS A 6 -55.29 -1.30 -28.62
N SER A 7 -54.52 -2.39 -28.76
CA SER A 7 -54.78 -3.64 -28.05
C SER A 7 -54.39 -3.45 -26.58
N GLU A 8 -55.31 -2.95 -25.76
CA GLU A 8 -55.22 -3.05 -24.31
C GLU A 8 -55.49 -4.50 -23.87
N SER A 9 -54.55 -5.40 -24.16
CA SER A 9 -54.59 -6.74 -23.55
C SER A 9 -54.07 -6.63 -22.12
N GLY A 10 -54.97 -6.76 -21.14
CA GLY A 10 -54.59 -6.87 -19.72
C GLY A 10 -53.64 -8.04 -19.50
N PHE A 11 -52.67 -7.86 -18.59
CA PHE A 11 -51.64 -8.85 -18.27
C PHE A 11 -52.28 -10.14 -17.73
N SER A 12 -51.86 -11.30 -18.25
CA SER A 12 -52.31 -12.60 -17.74
C SER A 12 -51.68 -12.89 -16.37
N LEU A 13 -52.42 -13.53 -15.46
CA LEU A 13 -51.93 -13.91 -14.13
C LEU A 13 -50.66 -14.77 -14.21
N VAL A 14 -50.59 -15.65 -15.21
CA VAL A 14 -49.40 -16.49 -15.48
C VAL A 14 -48.22 -15.63 -15.92
N GLU A 15 -48.46 -14.61 -16.73
CA GLU A 15 -47.42 -13.70 -17.23
C GLU A 15 -46.84 -12.86 -16.09
N SER A 16 -47.68 -12.36 -15.17
CA SER A 16 -47.20 -11.66 -13.97
C SER A 16 -46.37 -12.57 -13.06
N LEU A 17 -46.77 -13.84 -12.93
CA LEU A 17 -46.06 -14.82 -12.10
C LEU A 17 -44.68 -15.13 -12.69
N VAL A 18 -44.59 -15.31 -14.01
CA VAL A 18 -43.32 -15.49 -14.72
C VAL A 18 -42.44 -14.24 -14.62
N ALA A 19 -43.01 -13.04 -14.79
CA ALA A 19 -42.28 -11.79 -14.66
C ALA A 19 -41.69 -11.60 -13.26
N MET A 20 -42.46 -11.91 -12.21
CA MET A 20 -41.98 -11.88 -10.82
C MET A 20 -40.89 -12.93 -10.57
N ALA A 21 -41.03 -14.13 -11.13
CA ALA A 21 -40.00 -15.17 -11.03
C ALA A 21 -38.68 -14.73 -11.68
N LEU A 22 -38.73 -14.20 -12.90
CA LEU A 22 -37.55 -13.67 -13.59
C LEU A 22 -36.94 -12.48 -12.85
N LEU A 23 -37.77 -11.56 -12.35
CA LEU A 23 -37.30 -10.41 -11.58
C LEU A 23 -36.53 -10.85 -10.33
N SER A 24 -37.06 -11.82 -9.58
CA SER A 24 -36.41 -12.29 -8.35
C SER A 24 -35.05 -12.95 -8.61
N ILE A 25 -34.94 -13.77 -9.66
CA ILE A 25 -33.68 -14.38 -10.09
C ILE A 25 -32.66 -13.31 -10.48
N ASN A 26 -33.08 -12.31 -11.28
CA ASN A 26 -32.20 -11.22 -11.70
C ASN A 26 -31.75 -10.36 -10.51
N MET A 27 -32.64 -10.06 -9.57
CA MET A 27 -32.29 -9.30 -8.36
C MET A 27 -31.23 -10.01 -7.52
N MET A 28 -31.33 -11.33 -7.33
CA MET A 28 -30.31 -12.10 -6.61
C MET A 28 -28.94 -12.00 -7.30
N GLY A 29 -28.90 -12.08 -8.63
CA GLY A 29 -27.66 -11.90 -9.40
C GLY A 29 -27.05 -10.50 -9.21
N LEU A 30 -27.87 -9.45 -9.31
CA LEU A 30 -27.43 -8.06 -9.16
C LEU A 30 -26.89 -7.77 -7.75
N LEU A 31 -27.56 -8.28 -6.70
CA LEU A 31 -27.09 -8.13 -5.33
C LEU A 31 -25.72 -8.78 -5.11
N SER A 32 -25.54 -9.98 -5.66
CA SER A 32 -24.27 -10.70 -5.57
C SER A 32 -23.14 -9.92 -6.26
N MET A 33 -23.39 -9.38 -7.46
CA MET A 33 -22.43 -8.56 -8.19
C MET A 33 -22.11 -7.26 -7.44
N PHE A 34 -23.12 -6.63 -6.83
CA PHE A 34 -22.95 -5.40 -6.06
C PHE A 34 -22.06 -5.61 -4.83
N ILE A 35 -22.23 -6.72 -4.10
CA ILE A 35 -21.36 -7.06 -2.95
C ILE A 35 -19.90 -7.21 -3.42
N VAL A 36 -19.68 -7.99 -4.48
CA VAL A 36 -18.33 -8.22 -5.02
C VAL A 36 -17.69 -6.91 -5.51
N ALA A 37 -18.46 -6.04 -6.16
CA ALA A 37 -18.00 -4.75 -6.63
C ALA A 37 -17.61 -3.81 -5.48
N GLN A 38 -18.45 -3.70 -4.44
CA GLN A 38 -18.16 -2.88 -3.25
C GLN A 38 -16.90 -3.34 -2.54
N GLU A 39 -16.72 -4.65 -2.36
CA GLU A 39 -15.49 -5.20 -1.79
C GLU A 39 -14.27 -4.90 -2.66
N GLY A 40 -14.41 -5.01 -3.99
CA GLY A 40 -13.34 -4.70 -4.94
C GLY A 40 -12.90 -3.24 -4.84
N ILE A 41 -13.86 -2.31 -4.78
CA ILE A 41 -13.62 -0.88 -4.61
C ILE A 41 -12.94 -0.61 -3.26
N ALA A 42 -13.46 -1.18 -2.17
CA ALA A 42 -12.90 -0.98 -0.83
C ALA A 42 -11.46 -1.51 -0.74
N SER A 43 -11.18 -2.68 -1.32
CA SER A 43 -9.83 -3.23 -1.39
C SER A 43 -8.89 -2.36 -2.23
N GLY A 44 -9.36 -1.85 -3.37
CA GLY A 44 -8.59 -0.95 -4.22
C GLY A 44 -8.26 0.38 -3.52
N ALA A 45 -9.24 0.99 -2.87
CA ALA A 45 -9.06 2.22 -2.10
C ALA A 45 -8.04 2.04 -0.96
N ARG A 46 -8.07 0.91 -0.25
CA ARG A 46 -7.04 0.60 0.75
C ARG A 46 -5.66 0.52 0.10
N GLY A 47 -5.52 -0.19 -1.02
CA GLY A 47 -4.24 -0.29 -1.74
C GLY A 47 -3.65 1.08 -2.11
N LEU A 48 -4.47 1.98 -2.65
CA LEU A 48 -4.06 3.35 -2.97
C LEU A 48 -3.63 4.14 -1.74
N ASN A 49 -4.38 4.05 -0.64
CA ASN A 49 -4.02 4.68 0.62
C ASN A 49 -2.67 4.16 1.15
N MET A 50 -2.42 2.85 1.05
CA MET A 50 -1.14 2.27 1.47
C MET A 50 0.02 2.73 0.59
N THR A 51 -0.17 2.80 -0.73
CA THR A 51 0.83 3.37 -1.64
C THR A 51 1.14 4.81 -1.27
N ALA A 52 0.13 5.65 -1.04
CA ALA A 52 0.31 7.04 -0.65
C ALA A 52 1.07 7.18 0.70
N LEU A 53 0.81 6.30 1.66
CA LEU A 53 1.55 6.27 2.93
C LEU A 53 3.03 5.91 2.73
N VAL A 54 3.31 4.89 1.91
CA VAL A 54 4.68 4.48 1.59
C VAL A 54 5.42 5.58 0.83
N GLU A 55 4.78 6.21 -0.16
CA GLU A 55 5.33 7.36 -0.91
C GLU A 55 5.62 8.53 0.02
N SER A 56 4.68 8.91 0.88
CA SER A 56 4.86 9.99 1.86
C SER A 56 6.04 9.72 2.81
N LYS A 57 6.19 8.48 3.26
CA LYS A 57 7.34 8.09 4.09
C LYS A 57 8.66 8.12 3.30
N LEU A 58 8.65 7.62 2.07
CA LEU A 58 9.82 7.62 1.18
C LEU A 58 10.29 9.03 0.86
N GLU A 59 9.37 9.94 0.53
CA GLU A 59 9.70 11.34 0.24
C GLU A 59 10.24 12.07 1.49
N ARG A 60 9.72 11.77 2.68
CA ARG A 60 10.31 12.27 3.93
C ARG A 60 11.76 11.77 4.11
N LEU A 61 12.01 10.48 3.91
CA LEU A 61 13.37 9.91 4.00
C LEU A 61 14.31 10.48 2.92
N ARG A 62 13.77 10.79 1.74
CA ARG A 62 14.51 11.43 0.65
C ARG A 62 14.92 12.87 1.02
N ALA A 63 14.06 13.61 1.71
CA ALA A 63 14.31 14.98 2.13
C ALA A 63 15.32 15.10 3.29
N VAL A 64 15.47 14.06 4.12
CA VAL A 64 16.44 14.05 5.24
C VAL A 64 17.87 14.23 4.72
N PRO A 65 18.75 15.01 5.40
CA PRO A 65 20.17 15.08 5.04
C PRO A 65 20.82 13.69 5.04
N TYR A 66 21.67 13.40 4.05
CA TYR A 66 22.25 12.06 3.89
C TYR A 66 22.95 11.57 5.18
N ALA A 67 23.69 12.43 5.87
CA ALA A 67 24.38 12.09 7.13
C ALA A 67 23.45 11.78 8.32
N MET A 68 22.17 12.14 8.24
CA MET A 68 21.17 11.93 9.29
C MET A 68 20.20 10.79 8.94
N LEU A 69 20.41 10.05 7.85
CA LEU A 69 19.49 9.01 7.39
C LEU A 69 19.22 7.90 8.42
N LEU A 70 20.20 7.58 9.27
CA LEU A 70 20.05 6.56 10.32
C LEU A 70 19.55 7.12 11.65
N GLN A 71 19.53 8.44 11.79
CA GLN A 71 19.11 9.07 13.04
C GLN A 71 17.58 8.99 13.16
N PRO A 72 17.05 8.86 14.39
CA PRO A 72 15.62 8.87 14.59
C PRO A 72 15.02 10.20 14.12
N ALA A 73 14.02 10.13 13.25
CA ALA A 73 13.37 11.31 12.71
C ALA A 73 12.46 11.94 13.78
N VAL A 74 12.62 13.24 14.01
CA VAL A 74 11.67 14.03 14.82
C VAL A 74 10.43 14.30 13.96
N LYS A 75 9.27 13.84 14.43
CA LYS A 75 7.98 14.08 13.77
C LYS A 75 7.48 15.49 14.07
N GLU A 76 6.54 15.98 13.25
CA GLU A 76 5.91 17.31 13.37
C GLU A 76 5.25 17.53 14.75
N ASN A 77 4.76 16.47 15.39
CA ASN A 77 4.19 16.50 16.74
C ASN A 77 5.25 16.32 17.86
N GLN A 78 6.53 16.55 17.56
CA GLN A 78 7.69 16.36 18.46
C GLN A 78 7.87 14.92 18.98
N THR A 79 7.16 13.94 18.42
CA THR A 79 7.40 12.53 18.75
C THR A 79 8.62 12.03 17.99
N ILE A 80 9.53 11.36 18.69
CA ILE A 80 10.71 10.75 18.08
C ILE A 80 10.27 9.44 17.41
N GLY A 81 10.44 9.36 16.08
CA GLY A 81 10.23 8.11 15.34
C GLY A 81 11.28 7.06 15.69
N PRO A 82 11.02 5.77 15.40
CA PRO A 82 11.97 4.72 15.72
C PRO A 82 13.28 4.94 14.96
N ALA A 83 14.40 4.75 15.67
CA ALA A 83 15.73 4.80 15.09
C ALA A 83 15.97 3.58 14.20
N LEU A 84 16.72 3.76 13.13
CA LEU A 84 17.14 2.67 12.24
C LEU A 84 18.26 1.89 12.91
N LYS A 85 18.09 0.57 13.02
CA LYS A 85 19.05 -0.33 13.68
C LYS A 85 19.33 -1.55 12.82
N ASP A 86 20.55 -2.04 12.93
CA ASP A 86 21.04 -3.28 12.30
C ASP A 86 21.23 -4.31 13.42
N ASP A 87 20.13 -4.72 14.05
CA ASP A 87 20.07 -5.52 15.28
C ASP A 87 19.27 -6.82 15.13
N GLY A 88 18.80 -7.13 13.92
CA GLY A 88 17.92 -8.27 13.63
C GLY A 88 16.52 -8.13 14.24
N MET A 89 16.12 -6.92 14.64
CA MET A 89 14.80 -6.61 15.19
C MET A 89 14.10 -5.51 14.38
N ASP A 90 12.83 -5.23 14.70
CA ASP A 90 12.07 -4.11 14.13
C ASP A 90 12.08 -4.03 12.59
N GLY A 91 12.05 -5.20 11.93
CA GLY A 91 12.01 -5.31 10.48
C GLY A 91 13.37 -5.58 9.84
N ASP A 92 14.45 -5.50 10.60
CA ASP A 92 15.75 -6.05 10.22
C ASP A 92 15.69 -7.58 10.33
N LYS A 93 16.20 -8.27 9.31
CA LYS A 93 16.18 -9.73 9.23
C LYS A 93 17.46 -10.35 9.79
N VAL A 94 18.58 -9.66 9.71
CA VAL A 94 19.90 -10.21 10.02
C VAL A 94 20.76 -9.14 10.64
N ALA A 95 21.01 -9.26 11.94
CA ALA A 95 21.88 -8.34 12.65
C ALA A 95 23.31 -8.31 12.06
N GLY A 96 23.82 -7.11 11.84
CA GLY A 96 25.17 -6.84 11.35
C GLY A 96 25.34 -7.02 9.83
N ASP A 97 24.26 -7.07 9.04
CA ASP A 97 24.34 -7.25 7.59
C ASP A 97 24.46 -5.92 6.81
N GLY A 98 24.42 -4.79 7.53
CA GLY A 98 24.48 -3.44 6.98
C GLY A 98 23.13 -2.89 6.49
N GLU A 99 22.02 -3.58 6.72
CA GLU A 99 20.66 -3.10 6.47
C GLU A 99 20.00 -2.59 7.75
N TYR A 100 20.10 -1.29 7.97
CA TYR A 100 19.47 -0.66 9.12
C TYR A 100 17.97 -0.54 8.88
N SER A 101 17.14 -1.11 9.76
CA SER A 101 15.69 -1.15 9.60
C SER A 101 14.96 -0.58 10.80
N ALA A 102 13.72 -0.16 10.58
CA ALA A 102 12.79 0.24 11.61
C ALA A 102 11.36 -0.08 11.18
N ARG A 103 10.50 -0.32 12.17
CA ARG A 103 9.10 -0.66 11.99
C ARG A 103 8.20 0.21 12.83
N GLU A 104 7.03 0.52 12.28
CA GLU A 104 5.97 1.25 12.96
C GLU A 104 4.60 0.68 12.55
N ILE A 105 3.67 0.60 13.49
CA ILE A 105 2.29 0.20 13.21
C ILE A 105 1.42 1.45 13.16
N ILE A 106 0.79 1.70 12.01
CA ILE A 106 -0.10 2.85 11.79
C ILE A 106 -1.47 2.33 11.35
N ASN A 107 -2.50 2.50 12.17
CA ASN A 107 -3.88 2.07 11.85
C ASN A 107 -3.97 0.58 11.42
N GLY A 108 -3.24 -0.30 12.10
CA GLY A 108 -3.20 -1.74 11.78
C GLY A 108 -2.34 -2.11 10.56
N VAL A 109 -1.63 -1.15 9.99
CA VAL A 109 -0.67 -1.35 8.90
C VAL A 109 0.74 -1.44 9.49
N VAL A 110 1.46 -2.50 9.17
CA VAL A 110 2.86 -2.67 9.54
C VAL A 110 3.71 -1.96 8.49
N MET A 111 4.21 -0.78 8.83
CA MET A 111 5.14 -0.04 7.98
C MET A 111 6.57 -0.37 8.41
N THR A 112 7.38 -0.85 7.48
CA THR A 112 8.81 -1.12 7.69
C THR A 112 9.61 -0.30 6.70
N TRP A 113 10.69 0.34 7.14
CA TRP A 113 11.63 0.99 6.23
C TRP A 113 13.05 0.59 6.59
N SER A 114 13.87 0.45 5.57
CA SER A 114 15.28 0.08 5.72
C SER A 114 16.18 0.97 4.86
N VAL A 115 17.41 1.14 5.34
CA VAL A 115 18.48 1.86 4.66
C VAL A 115 19.68 0.92 4.60
N ARG A 116 20.12 0.61 3.39
CA ARG A 116 21.29 -0.22 3.15
C ARG A 116 22.34 0.57 2.36
N PRO A 117 23.44 0.99 3.01
CA PRO A 117 24.57 1.61 2.33
C PRO A 117 25.35 0.58 1.50
N ASP A 118 25.81 0.97 0.30
CA ASP A 118 26.53 0.06 -0.59
C ASP A 118 27.90 -0.40 -0.05
N GLY A 119 28.52 0.38 0.84
CA GLY A 119 29.81 0.11 1.47
C GLY A 119 29.72 -0.32 2.93
N GLY A 120 28.54 -0.76 3.39
CA GLY A 120 28.29 -1.20 4.78
C GLY A 120 28.16 -0.05 5.80
N VAL A 121 28.97 1.00 5.67
CA VAL A 121 28.89 2.21 6.49
C VAL A 121 28.38 3.39 5.67
N LEU A 122 27.38 4.11 6.20
CA LEU A 122 26.73 5.21 5.51
C LEU A 122 27.71 6.32 5.06
N SER A 123 28.66 6.71 5.92
CA SER A 123 29.63 7.79 5.66
C SER A 123 30.64 7.48 4.56
N GLN A 124 30.94 6.19 4.32
CA GLN A 124 31.90 5.73 3.31
C GLN A 124 31.24 5.28 2.00
N SER A 125 29.91 5.20 1.99
CA SER A 125 29.16 4.65 0.87
C SER A 125 28.93 5.68 -0.24
N ARG A 126 29.13 5.26 -1.50
CA ARG A 126 28.82 6.06 -2.70
C ARG A 126 27.33 6.30 -2.86
N SER A 127 26.52 5.31 -2.52
CA SER A 127 25.07 5.42 -2.46
C SER A 127 24.50 4.54 -1.36
N SER A 128 23.25 4.82 -1.01
CA SER A 128 22.43 3.97 -0.16
C SER A 128 21.13 3.66 -0.87
N SER A 129 20.62 2.45 -0.63
CA SER A 129 19.26 2.08 -0.98
C SER A 129 18.35 2.31 0.22
N ILE A 130 17.16 2.85 -0.07
CA ILE A 130 16.09 3.07 0.90
C ILE A 130 14.91 2.24 0.43
N THR A 131 14.43 1.34 1.28
CA THR A 131 13.24 0.54 1.03
C THR A 131 12.17 0.95 2.02
N VAL A 132 10.94 1.17 1.55
CA VAL A 132 9.79 1.39 2.44
C VAL A 132 8.70 0.43 2.02
N SER A 133 8.11 -0.28 2.98
CA SER A 133 7.00 -1.18 2.74
C SER A 133 5.89 -0.99 3.75
N ALA A 134 4.66 -1.13 3.29
CA ALA A 134 3.46 -1.22 4.12
C ALA A 134 2.82 -2.59 3.92
N GLU A 135 2.52 -3.27 5.02
CA GLU A 135 1.86 -4.57 5.05
C GLU A 135 0.55 -4.46 5.83
N TRP A 136 -0.53 -5.02 5.28
CA TRP A 136 -1.84 -4.99 5.91
C TRP A 136 -2.63 -6.26 5.59
N ALA A 137 -3.56 -6.63 6.47
CA ALA A 137 -4.42 -7.80 6.26
C ALA A 137 -5.42 -7.56 5.10
N ASP A 138 -5.53 -8.53 4.19
CA ASP A 138 -6.59 -8.53 3.18
C ASP A 138 -7.94 -8.80 3.87
N PRO A 139 -8.94 -7.90 3.73
CA PRO A 139 -10.26 -8.13 4.32
C PRO A 139 -10.95 -9.41 3.83
N ARG A 140 -10.49 -10.01 2.73
CA ARG A 140 -10.99 -11.31 2.22
C ARG A 140 -10.32 -12.53 2.86
N GLY A 141 -9.45 -12.33 3.85
CA GLY A 141 -8.75 -13.42 4.55
C GLY A 141 -7.69 -14.15 3.70
N LYS A 142 -7.32 -13.61 2.53
CA LYS A 142 -6.33 -14.20 1.62
C LYS A 142 -4.86 -14.00 2.06
N GLY A 143 -4.63 -13.57 3.30
CA GLY A 143 -3.32 -13.23 3.85
C GLY A 143 -3.04 -11.74 3.81
N ASN A 144 -1.78 -11.38 4.03
CA ASN A 144 -1.35 -9.99 4.04
C ASN A 144 -1.03 -9.49 2.63
N ARG A 145 -1.41 -8.25 2.35
CA ARG A 145 -1.00 -7.50 1.18
C ARG A 145 0.19 -6.63 1.56
N THR A 146 1.09 -6.45 0.61
CA THR A 146 2.27 -5.61 0.79
C THR A 146 2.44 -4.69 -0.40
N VAL A 147 2.74 -3.43 -0.13
CA VAL A 147 3.30 -2.48 -1.11
C VAL A 147 4.71 -2.15 -0.66
N ARG A 148 5.64 -2.13 -1.61
CA ARG A 148 7.04 -1.82 -1.36
C ARG A 148 7.54 -0.86 -2.42
N LEU A 149 8.16 0.23 -2.00
CA LEU A 149 8.87 1.17 -2.85
C LEU A 149 10.35 1.18 -2.51
N PHE A 150 11.16 1.49 -3.52
CA PHE A 150 12.60 1.51 -3.47
C PHE A 150 13.12 2.83 -4.04
N LEU A 151 14.11 3.41 -3.37
CA LEU A 151 14.85 4.56 -3.85
C LEU A 151 16.32 4.31 -3.65
N ARG A 152 17.13 4.55 -4.69
CA ARG A 152 18.58 4.66 -4.53
C ARG A 152 18.97 6.12 -4.45
N ARG A 153 19.77 6.48 -3.45
CA ARG A 153 20.24 7.84 -3.23
C ARG A 153 21.76 7.88 -3.24
N ALA A 154 22.32 8.78 -4.03
CA ALA A 154 23.74 9.06 -4.05
C ALA A 154 24.17 9.84 -2.79
N SER A 155 25.37 9.54 -2.29
CA SER A 155 26.01 10.25 -1.20
C SER A 155 26.62 11.56 -1.73
N PRO A 156 26.22 12.73 -1.22
CA PRO A 156 26.82 14.01 -1.62
C PRO A 156 28.23 14.21 -1.06
N VAL A 157 28.61 13.43 -0.04
CA VAL A 157 29.91 13.53 0.65
C VAL A 157 30.94 12.54 0.13
N TYR A 158 30.54 11.60 -0.73
CA TYR A 158 31.47 10.63 -1.31
C TYR A 158 32.41 11.32 -2.29
N ARG A 159 33.65 11.51 -1.87
CA ARG A 159 34.77 11.91 -2.72
C ARG A 159 35.41 10.60 -3.18
N GLY A 160 35.27 10.26 -4.45
CA GLY A 160 35.75 8.98 -4.98
C GLY A 160 37.17 8.67 -4.50
N GLY A 161 37.40 7.45 -4.03
CA GLY A 161 38.75 6.98 -3.76
C GLY A 161 39.54 7.01 -5.07
N THR A 162 40.40 8.01 -5.23
CA THR A 162 41.50 7.94 -6.19
C THR A 162 42.50 6.94 -5.63
N SER A 163 42.23 5.65 -5.82
CA SER A 163 43.30 4.65 -5.79
C SER A 163 44.06 4.80 -7.09
N LEU A 164 45.13 5.60 -7.04
CA LEU A 164 46.28 5.47 -7.95
C LEU A 164 47.10 4.26 -7.53
#